data_AF-A0A0Q5JP88-F1
#
_entry.id   AF-A0A0Q5JP88-F1
#
_cell.length_a   1.000
_cell.length_b   1.000
_cell.length_c   1.000
_cell.angle_alpha   90.00
_cell.angle_beta   90.00
_cell.angle_gamma   90.00
#
_symmetry.space_group_name_H-M   'P 1'
#
loop_
_entity.id
_entity.type
_entity.pdbx_description
1 polymer ?
#
loop_
_entity_poly.entity_id
_entity_poly.type
_entity_poly.pdbx_seq_one_letter_code
_entity_poly.pdbx_strand_id
1 'polypeptide(L)'
;MLREFQGYVLAYRLRTAVGGRLRPPGETLSLSEYAGRRLQRQGLARDLVKKGIRHEEMRLLDRLSDELMFGFWLNPAEVSAFLSAALRHGAHPAIGDPDAFASLLTPSEQARLGDLGVKLVCTHHLTCLTLAAPIQDPHALARVWERIEATVPPLFIDELARAGQLNRP
;
A
#
# COMPACT_ATOMS: atom_id res chain seq x y z
N MET A 1 5.99 -11.06 1.33
CA MET A 1 7.02 -10.17 0.77
C MET A 1 6.59 -9.61 -0.60
N LEU A 2 6.40 -10.42 -1.66
CA LEU A 2 6.04 -9.90 -2.99
C LEU A 2 4.71 -9.09 -3.01
N ARG A 3 3.68 -9.57 -2.31
CA ARG A 3 2.40 -8.84 -2.15
C ARG A 3 2.56 -7.54 -1.36
N GLU A 4 3.46 -7.54 -0.38
CA GLU A 4 3.80 -6.37 0.44
C GLU A 4 4.47 -5.31 -0.43
N PHE A 5 5.44 -5.71 -1.26
CA PHE A 5 6.09 -4.84 -2.24
C PHE A 5 5.09 -4.28 -3.26
N GLN A 6 4.16 -5.10 -3.76
CA GLN A 6 3.08 -4.62 -4.63
C GLN A 6 2.18 -3.59 -3.95
N GLY A 7 1.81 -3.84 -2.68
CA GLY A 7 1.10 -2.87 -1.87
C GLY A 7 1.88 -1.56 -1.72
N TYR A 8 3.19 -1.64 -1.48
CA TYR A 8 4.07 -0.48 -1.43
C TYR A 8 4.08 0.32 -2.73
N VAL A 9 4.33 -0.34 -3.88
CA VAL A 9 4.38 0.36 -5.19
C VAL A 9 3.06 1.05 -5.49
N LEU A 10 1.93 0.39 -5.23
CA LEU A 10 0.62 0.98 -5.48
C LEU A 10 0.31 2.14 -4.52
N ALA A 11 0.68 2.01 -3.24
CA ALA A 11 0.56 3.10 -2.26
C ALA A 11 1.41 4.31 -2.67
N TYR A 12 2.63 4.06 -3.16
CA TYR A 12 3.54 5.08 -3.67
C TYR A 12 2.93 5.83 -4.85
N ARG A 13 2.37 5.10 -5.83
CA ARG A 13 1.73 5.69 -7.00
C ARG A 13 0.49 6.49 -6.62
N LEU A 14 -0.36 5.97 -5.74
CA LEU A 14 -1.53 6.69 -5.24
C LEU A 14 -1.13 8.00 -4.53
N ARG A 15 -0.17 7.94 -3.60
CA ARG A 15 0.34 9.11 -2.88
C ARG A 15 1.00 10.12 -3.82
N THR A 16 1.69 9.65 -4.86
CA THR A 16 2.27 10.50 -5.90
C THR A 16 1.19 11.20 -6.73
N ALA A 17 0.13 10.48 -7.12
CA ALA A 17 -0.99 11.02 -7.89
C ALA A 17 -1.78 12.07 -7.09
N VAL A 18 -2.03 11.83 -5.80
CA VAL A 18 -2.64 12.82 -4.89
C VAL A 18 -1.73 14.04 -4.71
N GLY A 19 -0.42 13.83 -4.65
CA GLY A 19 0.55 14.91 -4.62
C GLY A 19 0.57 15.69 -3.29
N GLY A 20 0.99 16.95 -3.36
CA GLY A 20 1.11 17.83 -2.20
C GLY A 20 2.02 17.26 -1.10
N ARG A 21 1.60 17.38 0.16
CA ARG A 21 2.34 16.86 1.32
C ARG A 21 2.31 15.32 1.43
N LEU A 22 1.45 14.66 0.67
CA LEU A 22 1.34 13.20 0.65
C LEU A 22 2.33 12.55 -0.31
N ARG A 23 2.89 13.32 -1.25
CA ARG A 23 3.87 12.82 -2.22
C ARG A 23 5.08 12.24 -1.49
N PRO A 24 5.42 10.95 -1.71
CA PRO A 24 6.58 10.34 -1.10
C PRO A 24 7.87 11.04 -1.59
N PRO A 25 8.90 11.15 -0.73
CA PRO A 25 10.19 11.67 -1.17
C PRO A 25 10.92 10.65 -2.05
N GLY A 26 11.73 11.15 -2.99
CA GLY A 26 12.61 10.32 -3.82
C GLY A 26 11.88 9.59 -4.95
N GLU A 27 12.49 8.48 -5.38
CA GLU A 27 11.95 7.56 -6.38
C GLU A 27 11.39 6.29 -5.70
N THR A 28 10.53 5.56 -6.41
CA THR A 28 10.04 4.26 -5.94
C THR A 28 11.20 3.30 -5.74
N LEU A 29 11.23 2.60 -4.60
CA LEU A 29 12.22 1.58 -4.33
C LEU A 29 12.08 0.39 -5.27
N SER A 30 13.21 -0.17 -5.72
CA SER A 30 13.24 -1.51 -6.30
C SER A 30 12.88 -2.58 -5.26
N LEU A 31 12.54 -3.78 -5.72
CA LEU A 31 12.25 -4.94 -4.87
C LEU A 31 13.41 -5.25 -3.92
N SER A 32 14.64 -5.15 -4.41
CA SER A 32 15.85 -5.43 -3.62
C SER A 32 16.05 -4.41 -2.50
N GLU A 33 15.87 -3.13 -2.82
CA GLU A 33 15.96 -2.02 -1.87
C GLU A 33 14.85 -2.07 -0.83
N TYR A 34 13.63 -2.36 -1.27
CA TYR A 34 12.48 -2.56 -0.39
C TYR A 34 12.75 -3.72 0.57
N ALA A 35 13.22 -4.87 0.07
CA ALA A 35 13.54 -6.03 0.89
C ALA A 35 14.62 -5.73 1.94
N GLY A 36 15.69 -5.01 1.55
CA GLY A 36 16.76 -4.61 2.47
C GLY A 36 16.24 -3.72 3.61
N ARG A 37 15.52 -2.64 3.28
CA ARG A 37 14.90 -1.73 4.26
C ARG A 37 13.87 -2.43 5.13
N ARG A 38 13.07 -3.34 4.56
CA ARG A 38 12.10 -4.15 5.29
C ARG A 38 12.78 -5.05 6.33
N LEU A 39 13.88 -5.70 5.98
CA LEU A 39 14.66 -6.52 6.92
C LEU A 39 15.24 -5.66 8.05
N GLN A 40 15.75 -4.47 7.73
CA GLN A 40 16.23 -3.53 8.74
C GLN A 40 15.11 -3.12 9.71
N ARG A 41 13.94 -2.73 9.18
CA ARG A 41 12.75 -2.41 9.97
C ARG A 41 12.34 -3.58 10.87
N GLN A 42 12.31 -4.80 10.34
CA GLN A 42 11.98 -6.00 11.11
C GLN A 42 12.99 -6.29 12.22
N GLY A 43 14.28 -6.03 11.98
CA GLY A 43 15.33 -6.11 13.00
C GLY A 43 15.03 -5.16 14.17
N LEU A 44 14.78 -3.89 13.86
CA LEU A 44 14.46 -2.86 14.87
C LEU A 44 13.18 -3.18 15.63
N ALA A 45 12.11 -3.60 14.95
CA ALA A 45 10.85 -3.97 15.59
C ALA A 45 11.01 -5.18 16.53
N ARG A 46 11.83 -6.16 16.14
CA ARG A 46 12.15 -7.32 16.99
C ARG A 46 12.96 -6.90 18.22
N ASP A 47 13.93 -6.02 18.03
CA ASP A 47 14.76 -5.49 19.11
C ASP A 47 13.93 -4.68 20.11
N LEU A 48 13.00 -3.84 19.62
CA LEU A 48 12.06 -3.08 20.46
C LEU A 48 11.30 -4.00 21.41
N VAL A 49 10.76 -5.12 20.90
CA VAL A 49 9.99 -6.08 21.71
C VAL A 49 10.88 -6.86 22.69
N LYS A 50 12.08 -7.27 22.27
CA LYS A 50 12.93 -8.17 23.06
C LYS A 50 13.77 -7.49 24.14
N LYS A 51 14.37 -6.35 23.80
CA LYS A 51 15.40 -5.70 24.63
C LYS A 51 15.21 -4.19 24.74
N GLY A 52 14.19 -3.62 24.11
CA GLY A 52 14.05 -2.19 23.90
C GLY A 52 15.03 -1.67 22.83
N ILE A 53 14.82 -0.44 22.39
CA ILE A 53 15.70 0.26 21.44
C ILE A 53 15.93 1.69 21.89
N ARG A 54 17.03 2.29 21.43
CA ARG A 54 17.38 3.68 21.71
C ARG A 54 16.47 4.64 20.94
N HIS A 55 16.51 5.91 21.30
CA HIS A 55 15.67 6.93 20.69
C HIS A 55 15.94 7.10 19.18
N GLU A 56 17.21 7.04 18.78
CA GLU A 56 17.64 7.09 17.38
C GLU A 56 17.17 5.89 16.56
N GLU A 57 17.10 4.71 17.18
CA GLU A 57 16.61 3.47 16.59
C GLU A 57 15.09 3.51 16.45
N MET A 58 14.38 4.12 17.40
CA MET A 58 12.94 4.39 17.30
C MET A 58 12.66 5.34 16.13
N ARG A 59 13.36 6.49 16.03
CA ARG A 59 13.21 7.40 14.88
C ARG A 59 13.52 6.72 13.54
N LEU A 60 14.47 5.79 13.52
CA LEU A 60 14.77 5.03 12.32
C LEU A 60 13.66 4.04 11.98
N LEU A 61 13.08 3.37 12.99
CA LEU A 61 11.93 2.49 12.82
C LEU A 61 10.72 3.24 12.25
N ASP A 62 10.44 4.44 12.75
CA ASP A 62 9.36 5.30 12.25
C ASP A 62 9.61 5.70 10.79
N ARG A 63 10.80 6.25 10.49
CA ARG A 63 11.17 6.63 9.12
C ARG A 63 11.10 5.46 8.13
N LEU A 64 11.56 4.26 8.54
CA LEU A 64 11.45 3.06 7.71
C LEU A 64 9.99 2.63 7.53
N SER A 65 9.15 2.77 8.55
CA SER A 65 7.72 2.46 8.44
C SER A 65 7.03 3.40 7.46
N ASP A 66 7.36 4.70 7.49
CA ASP A 66 6.84 5.69 6.55
C ASP A 66 7.36 5.45 5.11
N GLU A 67 8.66 5.27 4.93
CA GLU A 67 9.30 5.05 3.62
C GLU A 67 8.77 3.77 2.95
N LEU A 68 8.59 2.69 3.72
CA LEU A 68 8.05 1.43 3.23
C LEU A 68 6.53 1.43 3.10
N MET A 69 5.85 2.50 3.55
CA MET A 69 4.39 2.59 3.66
C MET A 69 3.84 1.35 4.39
N PHE A 70 4.54 0.96 5.45
CA PHE A 70 4.36 -0.34 6.08
C PHE A 70 2.97 -0.43 6.68
N GLY A 71 2.19 -1.41 6.22
CA GLY A 71 0.83 -1.63 6.71
C GLY A 71 -0.19 -0.57 6.26
N PHE A 72 0.17 0.36 5.35
CA PHE A 72 -0.70 1.45 4.91
C PHE A 72 -2.11 0.98 4.55
N TRP A 73 -2.24 -0.01 3.67
CA TRP A 73 -3.56 -0.48 3.19
C TRP A 73 -4.40 -1.17 4.26
N LEU A 74 -3.79 -1.69 5.32
CA LEU A 74 -4.44 -2.56 6.30
C LEU A 74 -4.47 -1.91 7.70
N ASN A 75 -4.06 -0.65 7.82
CA ASN A 75 -4.09 0.09 9.07
C ASN A 75 -5.13 1.22 8.97
N PRO A 76 -6.32 1.06 9.61
CA PRO A 76 -7.38 2.06 9.61
C PRO A 76 -6.92 3.49 9.97
N ALA A 77 -5.97 3.62 10.91
CA ALA A 77 -5.45 4.92 11.33
C ALA A 77 -4.64 5.59 10.22
N GLU A 78 -3.78 4.83 9.52
CA GLU A 78 -2.99 5.32 8.38
C GLU A 78 -3.87 5.70 7.19
N VAL A 79 -4.87 4.86 6.88
CA VAL A 79 -5.84 5.15 5.82
C VAL A 79 -6.63 6.42 6.16
N SER A 80 -7.10 6.57 7.40
CA SER A 80 -7.84 7.75 7.85
C SER A 80 -6.98 9.02 7.79
N ALA A 81 -5.72 8.95 8.24
CA ALA A 81 -4.78 10.06 8.17
C ALA A 81 -4.50 10.48 6.72
N PHE A 82 -4.28 9.51 5.83
CA PHE A 82 -4.09 9.73 4.40
C PHE A 82 -5.32 10.40 3.76
N LEU A 83 -6.52 9.87 3.95
CA LEU A 83 -7.75 10.43 3.36
C LEU A 83 -8.04 11.82 3.88
N SER A 84 -7.86 12.05 5.18
CA SER A 84 -8.01 13.38 5.79
C SER A 84 -7.04 14.39 5.20
N ALA A 85 -5.79 13.98 4.93
CA ALA A 85 -4.81 14.83 4.25
C ALA A 85 -5.15 15.07 2.78
N ALA A 86 -5.61 14.04 2.06
CA ALA A 86 -6.00 14.16 0.65
C ALA A 86 -7.17 15.12 0.46
N LEU A 87 -8.20 15.04 1.32
CA LEU A 87 -9.35 15.94 1.29
C LEU A 87 -8.96 17.42 1.45
N ARG A 88 -7.96 17.72 2.28
CA ARG A 88 -7.45 19.08 2.48
C ARG A 88 -6.73 19.67 1.27
N HIS A 89 -6.31 18.84 0.32
CA HIS A 89 -5.57 19.24 -0.88
C HIS A 89 -6.36 19.08 -2.18
N GLY A 90 -7.65 18.76 -2.08
CA GLY A 90 -8.50 18.37 -3.21
C GLY A 90 -8.44 16.86 -3.43
N ALA A 91 -9.59 16.19 -3.32
CA ALA A 91 -9.66 14.74 -3.49
C ALA A 91 -9.28 14.33 -4.91
N HIS A 92 -8.24 13.50 -5.05
CA HIS A 92 -7.89 12.90 -6.33
C HIS A 92 -8.91 11.81 -6.69
N PRO A 93 -9.39 11.71 -7.95
CA PRO A 93 -10.40 10.73 -8.36
C PRO A 93 -10.04 9.27 -8.02
N ALA A 94 -8.76 8.92 -8.08
CA ALA A 94 -8.25 7.60 -7.69
C ALA A 94 -8.53 7.19 -6.22
N ILE A 95 -9.12 8.05 -5.38
CA ILE A 95 -9.53 7.68 -4.01
C ILE A 95 -10.92 7.01 -3.98
N GLY A 96 -11.72 7.13 -5.02
CA GLY A 96 -13.09 6.58 -5.03
C GLY A 96 -13.60 6.08 -6.38
N ASP A 97 -12.95 6.45 -7.49
CA ASP A 97 -13.31 6.01 -8.83
C ASP A 97 -12.42 4.83 -9.25
N PRO A 98 -12.99 3.63 -9.52
CA PRO A 98 -12.25 2.46 -9.99
C PRO A 98 -11.45 2.67 -11.28
N ASP A 99 -11.94 3.48 -12.22
CA ASP A 99 -11.26 3.71 -13.50
C ASP A 99 -10.08 4.66 -13.31
N ALA A 100 -10.26 5.70 -12.50
CA ALA A 100 -9.16 6.56 -12.09
C ALA A 100 -8.13 5.81 -11.24
N PHE A 101 -8.55 4.88 -10.39
CA PHE A 101 -7.64 4.01 -9.65
C PHE A 101 -6.86 3.09 -10.59
N ALA A 102 -7.52 2.51 -11.60
CA ALA A 102 -6.87 1.66 -12.59
C ALA A 102 -5.76 2.40 -13.36
N SER A 103 -5.88 3.72 -13.53
CA SER A 103 -4.83 4.55 -14.13
C SER A 103 -3.51 4.59 -13.34
N LEU A 104 -3.49 4.15 -12.08
CA LEU A 104 -2.27 3.95 -11.29
C LEU A 104 -1.47 2.71 -11.73
N LEU A 105 -2.09 1.81 -12.49
CA LEU A 105 -1.43 0.65 -13.06
C LEU A 105 -0.79 1.02 -14.39
N THR A 106 0.40 0.51 -14.65
CA THR A 106 1.05 0.71 -15.96
C THR A 106 0.26 -0.02 -17.06
N PRO A 107 0.37 0.40 -18.33
CA PRO A 107 -0.28 -0.31 -19.43
C PRO A 107 0.11 -1.80 -19.51
N SER A 108 1.36 -2.15 -19.19
CA SER A 108 1.83 -3.54 -19.15
C SER A 108 1.25 -4.33 -17.98
N GLU A 109 1.07 -3.71 -16.82
CA GLU A 109 0.37 -4.32 -15.68
C GLU A 109 -1.09 -4.58 -15.99
N GLN A 110 -1.79 -3.60 -16.60
CA GLN A 110 -3.18 -3.76 -17.02
C GLN A 110 -3.34 -4.88 -18.05
N ALA A 111 -2.49 -4.91 -19.08
CA ALA A 111 -2.50 -5.96 -20.10
C ALA A 111 -2.23 -7.36 -19.52
N ARG A 112 -1.37 -7.47 -18.50
CA ARG A 112 -1.05 -8.73 -17.81
C ARG A 112 -2.20 -9.21 -16.92
N LEU A 113 -2.87 -8.27 -16.27
CA LEU A 113 -4.01 -8.53 -15.40
C LEU A 113 -5.27 -8.92 -16.19
N GLY A 114 -5.47 -8.33 -17.36
CA GLY A 114 -6.74 -8.32 -18.06
C GLY A 114 -7.84 -7.61 -17.24
N ASP A 115 -9.03 -7.47 -17.83
CA ASP A 115 -10.11 -6.68 -17.23
C ASP A 115 -10.51 -7.19 -15.84
N LEU A 116 -10.61 -8.52 -15.67
CA LEU A 116 -10.96 -9.13 -14.39
C LEU A 116 -9.87 -8.87 -13.33
N GLY A 117 -8.60 -8.98 -13.70
CA GLY A 117 -7.49 -8.74 -12.78
C GLY A 117 -7.43 -7.28 -12.35
N VAL A 118 -7.62 -6.33 -13.27
CA VAL A 118 -7.69 -4.89 -12.95
C VAL A 118 -8.85 -4.62 -12.00
N LYS A 119 -10.04 -5.17 -12.29
CA LYS A 119 -11.20 -5.02 -11.41
C LYS A 119 -10.94 -5.55 -10.00
N LEU A 120 -10.28 -6.71 -9.87
CA LEU A 120 -9.91 -7.28 -8.58
C LEU A 120 -8.92 -6.40 -7.81
N VAL A 121 -7.89 -5.87 -8.48
CA VAL A 121 -6.91 -4.95 -7.88
C VAL A 121 -7.59 -3.69 -7.38
N CYS A 122 -8.40 -3.03 -8.21
CA CYS A 122 -9.13 -1.81 -7.83
C CYS A 122 -10.10 -2.10 -6.69
N THR A 123 -10.91 -3.17 -6.79
CA THR A 123 -11.89 -3.52 -5.75
C THR A 123 -11.21 -3.75 -4.40
N HIS A 124 -10.10 -4.49 -4.37
CA HIS A 124 -9.37 -4.77 -3.13
C HIS A 124 -8.87 -3.47 -2.48
N HIS A 125 -8.12 -2.66 -3.21
CA HIS A 125 -7.46 -1.48 -2.63
C HIS A 125 -8.44 -0.34 -2.33
N LEU A 126 -9.49 -0.15 -3.14
CA LEU A 126 -10.57 0.77 -2.80
C LEU A 126 -11.34 0.30 -1.57
N THR A 127 -11.53 -1.02 -1.38
CA THR A 127 -12.13 -1.55 -0.15
C THR A 127 -11.22 -1.24 1.06
N CYS A 128 -9.91 -1.39 0.93
CA CYS A 128 -8.95 -0.96 1.95
C CYS A 128 -9.10 0.51 2.35
N LEU A 129 -9.37 1.42 1.38
CA LEU A 129 -9.61 2.83 1.70
C LEU A 129 -10.88 3.06 2.54
N THR A 130 -11.83 2.13 2.52
CA THR A 130 -13.03 2.22 3.36
C THR A 130 -12.78 1.84 4.82
N LEU A 131 -11.58 1.33 5.17
CA LEU A 131 -11.18 1.08 6.56
C LEU A 131 -11.12 2.35 7.42
N ALA A 132 -11.11 3.55 6.82
CA ALA A 132 -11.22 4.79 7.57
C ALA A 132 -12.65 5.11 8.08
N ALA A 133 -13.67 4.48 7.49
CA ALA A 133 -15.07 4.79 7.78
C ALA A 133 -15.59 4.33 9.18
N PRO A 134 -15.16 3.19 9.76
CA PRO A 134 -15.81 2.63 10.94
C PRO A 134 -15.10 2.96 12.27
N ILE A 135 -14.73 4.23 12.51
CA ILE A 135 -14.42 4.65 13.90
C ILE A 135 -15.69 4.65 14.78
N GLN A 136 -16.88 4.60 14.17
CA GLN A 136 -18.17 4.68 14.88
C GLN A 136 -19.06 3.41 14.82
N ASP A 137 -18.77 2.43 13.94
CA ASP A 137 -19.53 1.15 13.85
C ASP A 137 -18.58 -0.06 13.72
N PRO A 138 -18.34 -0.82 14.82
CA PRO A 138 -17.52 -2.02 14.80
C PRO A 138 -17.99 -3.11 13.81
N HIS A 139 -19.30 -3.21 13.54
CA HIS A 139 -19.83 -4.20 12.60
C HIS A 139 -19.56 -3.81 11.14
N ALA A 140 -19.49 -2.51 10.84
CA ALA A 140 -19.03 -2.05 9.54
C ALA A 140 -17.56 -2.38 9.30
N LEU A 141 -16.69 -2.27 10.33
CA LEU A 141 -15.29 -2.66 10.22
C LEU A 141 -15.12 -4.15 9.92
N ALA A 142 -15.86 -5.02 10.61
CA ALA A 142 -15.81 -6.46 10.36
C ALA A 142 -16.17 -6.82 8.91
N ARG A 143 -17.25 -6.24 8.37
CA ARG A 143 -17.65 -6.46 6.96
C ARG A 143 -16.61 -5.95 5.95
N VAL A 144 -15.91 -4.86 6.25
CA VAL A 144 -14.82 -4.36 5.39
C VAL A 144 -13.66 -5.35 5.39
N TRP A 145 -13.27 -5.87 6.56
CA TRP A 145 -12.24 -6.91 6.66
C TRP A 145 -12.60 -8.18 5.91
N GLU A 146 -13.82 -8.69 6.06
CA GLU A 146 -14.30 -9.87 5.32
C GLU A 146 -14.15 -9.70 3.80
N ARG A 147 -14.46 -8.50 3.28
CA ARG A 147 -14.30 -8.19 1.85
C ARG A 147 -12.84 -8.09 1.41
N ILE A 148 -11.97 -7.54 2.26
CA ILE A 148 -10.53 -7.47 2.00
C ILE A 148 -9.95 -8.88 1.97
N GLU A 149 -10.31 -9.73 2.94
CA GLU A 149 -9.83 -11.11 3.02
C GLU A 149 -10.35 -11.98 1.88
N ALA A 150 -11.59 -11.75 1.43
CA ALA A 150 -12.18 -12.43 0.29
C ALA A 150 -11.53 -12.04 -1.06
N THR A 151 -10.70 -10.99 -1.09
CA THR A 151 -10.05 -10.52 -2.31
C THR A 151 -8.54 -10.66 -2.19
N VAL A 152 -7.95 -11.47 -3.06
CA VAL A 152 -6.49 -11.63 -3.14
C VAL A 152 -6.04 -11.18 -4.53
N PRO A 153 -5.57 -9.94 -4.71
CA PRO A 153 -5.12 -9.46 -6.01
C PRO A 153 -4.00 -10.35 -6.54
N PRO A 154 -3.97 -10.71 -7.83
CA PRO A 154 -2.81 -11.39 -8.41
C PRO A 154 -1.55 -10.53 -8.29
N LEU A 155 -0.38 -11.13 -8.46
CA LEU A 155 0.85 -10.35 -8.60
C LEU A 155 0.88 -9.72 -10.00
N PHE A 156 1.16 -8.42 -10.09
CA PHE A 156 1.09 -7.69 -11.36
C PHE A 156 2.27 -6.77 -11.65
N ILE A 157 2.97 -6.29 -10.62
CA ILE A 157 4.03 -5.27 -10.74
C ILE A 157 5.08 -5.65 -11.78
N ASP A 158 5.42 -4.71 -12.66
CA ASP A 158 6.35 -4.94 -13.78
C ASP A 158 7.75 -5.42 -13.34
N GLU A 159 8.24 -4.99 -12.19
CA GLU A 159 9.50 -5.50 -11.65
C GLU A 159 9.43 -6.99 -11.29
N LEU A 160 8.31 -7.45 -10.74
CA LEU A 160 8.10 -8.87 -10.44
C LEU A 160 8.09 -9.70 -11.73
N ALA A 161 7.53 -9.14 -12.81
CA ALA A 161 7.56 -9.75 -14.12
C ALA A 161 8.99 -9.95 -14.63
N ARG A 162 9.79 -8.87 -14.58
CA ARG A 162 11.19 -8.87 -15.04
C ARG A 162 12.04 -9.84 -14.22
N ALA A 163 11.73 -10.01 -12.94
CA ALA A 163 12.37 -10.95 -12.04
C ALA A 163 11.85 -12.41 -12.17
N GLY A 164 10.99 -12.70 -13.16
CA GLY A 164 10.46 -14.06 -13.40
C GLY A 164 9.49 -14.55 -12.32
N GLN A 165 8.98 -13.66 -11.46
CA GLN A 165 8.08 -14.02 -10.36
C GLN A 165 6.61 -14.14 -10.81
N LEU A 166 6.33 -13.79 -12.07
CA LEU A 166 5.02 -13.85 -12.71
C LEU A 166 5.05 -14.89 -13.84
N ASN A 167 5.45 -16.13 -13.54
CA ASN A 167 5.38 -17.19 -14.53
C ASN A 167 3.91 -17.51 -14.87
N ARG A 168 3.62 -17.44 -16.17
CA ARG A 168 2.35 -17.61 -16.89
C ARG A 168 1.94 -19.11 -17.01
N PRO A 169 0.70 -19.34 -17.45
CA PRO A 169 -0.47 -19.81 -16.69
C PRO A 169 -0.27 -21.10 -15.89
#